data_AF-A0A8R2NUB3-F1
#
_entry.id   AF-A0A8R2NUB3-F1
#
_cell.length_a   1.000
_cell.length_b   1.000
_cell.length_c   1.000
_cell.angle_alpha   90.00
_cell.angle_beta   90.00
_cell.angle_gamma   90.00
#
_symmetry.space_group_name_H-M   'P 1'
#
loop_
_entity.id
_entity.type
_entity.pdbx_description
1 polymer ?
#
loop_
_entity_poly.entity_id
_entity_poly.type
_entity_poly.pdbx_seq_one_letter_code
_entity_poly.pdbx_strand_id
1 'polypeptide(L)'
;MYLRIFKKTTPLSKYLQGHGVNIIAAYQMVKQTLNDLQDCARQFQCIKEAANTFVEYTNKKFDEMENNTLEILNELPHIRVRKKKRQFTDYESIDDPITDPLRAFEINVYNQVFDTVIESISSRFEKHEQLCADFSCLDPNNFQLDLPLPTNALIKIYEKIRNFIPDITYDDLRNEYVDFTSKWRELKKTIACVYDELNNQVTDDGDDSENGLKSDDDIIVCVHSASTKYCVTCCYEVLVKYNLYANTYRGLHFAYKFMLTLSITQVESERTFSKLKFVKNYLRNTIGQNVLESMLLMNVEKDILNKIDSEDIINKLGARSPVFGRMLLC
;
A
#
# COMPACT_ATOMS: atom_id res chain seq x y z
N MET A 1 -6.77 22.56 2.04
CA MET A 1 -6.46 21.49 1.08
C MET A 1 -6.12 20.17 1.77
N TYR A 2 -4.94 20.03 2.40
CA TYR A 2 -4.47 18.76 2.98
C TYR A 2 -5.43 18.09 3.97
N LEU A 3 -6.10 18.87 4.84
CA LEU A 3 -7.11 18.32 5.77
C LEU A 3 -8.23 17.55 5.06
N ARG A 4 -8.67 18.01 3.88
CA ARG A 4 -9.71 17.31 3.10
C ARG A 4 -9.18 16.02 2.49
N ILE A 5 -7.95 16.05 1.96
CA ILE A 5 -7.26 14.86 1.45
C ILE A 5 -7.15 13.82 2.57
N PHE A 6 -6.59 14.20 3.72
CA PHE A 6 -6.43 13.29 4.85
C PHE A 6 -7.74 12.79 5.41
N LYS A 7 -8.80 13.60 5.46
CA LYS A 7 -10.12 13.14 5.90
C LYS A 7 -10.66 12.00 5.02
N LYS A 8 -10.34 11.99 3.72
CA LYS A 8 -10.74 10.95 2.78
C LYS A 8 -9.79 9.75 2.76
N THR A 9 -8.48 9.98 2.88
CA THR A 9 -7.48 8.89 2.81
C THR A 9 -7.24 8.17 4.15
N THR A 10 -7.48 8.83 5.29
CA THR A 10 -7.21 8.23 6.62
C THR A 10 -8.03 6.97 6.89
N PRO A 11 -9.36 6.92 6.63
CA PRO A 11 -10.14 5.70 6.84
C PRO A 11 -9.64 4.53 5.99
N LEU A 12 -9.28 4.81 4.72
CA LEU A 12 -8.68 3.82 3.83
C LEU A 12 -7.34 3.32 4.38
N SER A 13 -6.46 4.22 4.81
CA SER A 13 -5.16 3.86 5.40
C SER A 13 -5.34 2.97 6.62
N LYS A 14 -6.24 3.33 7.55
CA LYS A 14 -6.51 2.55 8.76
C LYS A 14 -7.09 1.17 8.43
N TYR A 15 -7.94 1.08 7.42
CA TYR A 15 -8.51 -0.20 6.99
C TYR A 15 -7.44 -1.12 6.39
N LEU A 16 -6.58 -0.60 5.51
CA LEU A 16 -5.50 -1.37 4.88
C LEU A 16 -4.40 -1.80 5.86
N GLN A 17 -4.25 -1.09 6.96
CA GLN A 17 -3.36 -1.40 8.08
C GLN A 17 -4.04 -2.27 9.15
N GLY A 18 -5.33 -2.58 9.02
CA GLY A 18 -6.04 -3.43 9.96
C GLY A 18 -5.63 -4.91 9.87
N HIS A 19 -6.01 -5.69 10.88
CA HIS A 19 -5.91 -7.15 10.83
C HIS A 19 -7.17 -7.74 10.18
N GLY A 20 -7.01 -8.77 9.33
CA GLY A 20 -8.15 -9.42 8.67
C GLY A 20 -8.79 -8.62 7.53
N VAL A 21 -8.00 -7.86 6.77
CA VAL A 21 -8.51 -7.04 5.66
C VAL A 21 -9.17 -7.90 4.57
N ASN A 22 -10.43 -7.60 4.25
CA ASN A 22 -11.10 -8.18 3.11
C ASN A 22 -10.65 -7.44 1.83
N ILE A 23 -10.03 -8.17 0.90
CA ILE A 23 -9.41 -7.61 -0.30
C ILE A 23 -10.44 -6.89 -1.20
N ILE A 24 -11.67 -7.38 -1.27
CA ILE A 24 -12.74 -6.80 -2.08
C ILE A 24 -13.18 -5.48 -1.46
N ALA A 25 -13.45 -5.49 -0.16
CA ALA A 25 -13.84 -4.29 0.57
C ALA A 25 -12.71 -3.25 0.51
N ALA A 26 -11.45 -3.67 0.66
CA ALA A 26 -10.29 -2.81 0.48
C ALA A 26 -10.27 -2.15 -0.91
N TYR A 27 -10.47 -2.95 -1.97
CA TYR A 27 -10.49 -2.44 -3.34
C TYR A 27 -11.66 -1.47 -3.59
N GLN A 28 -12.85 -1.79 -3.07
CA GLN A 28 -14.01 -0.89 -3.13
C GLN A 28 -13.76 0.42 -2.38
N MET A 29 -13.11 0.37 -1.21
CA MET A 29 -12.73 1.56 -0.46
C MET A 29 -11.70 2.40 -1.21
N VAL A 30 -10.75 1.78 -1.92
CA VAL A 30 -9.80 2.50 -2.79
C VAL A 30 -10.55 3.23 -3.91
N LYS A 31 -11.45 2.53 -4.62
CA LYS A 31 -12.26 3.13 -5.69
C LYS A 31 -13.11 4.30 -5.20
N GLN A 32 -13.78 4.13 -4.06
CA GLN A 32 -14.58 5.19 -3.47
C GLN A 32 -13.71 6.39 -3.07
N THR A 33 -12.53 6.15 -2.48
CA THR A 33 -11.59 7.21 -2.10
C THR A 33 -11.07 7.96 -3.33
N LEU A 34 -10.80 7.27 -4.44
CA LEU A 34 -10.41 7.89 -5.70
C LEU A 34 -11.51 8.80 -6.25
N ASN A 35 -12.76 8.34 -6.29
CA ASN A 35 -13.90 9.15 -6.72
C ASN A 35 -14.07 10.38 -5.82
N ASP A 36 -14.01 10.19 -4.50
CA ASP A 36 -14.10 11.28 -3.53
C ASP A 36 -12.97 12.31 -3.70
N LEU A 37 -11.76 11.88 -4.04
CA LEU A 37 -10.61 12.77 -4.31
C LEU A 37 -10.77 13.52 -5.63
N GLN A 38 -11.29 12.88 -6.68
CA GLN A 38 -11.61 13.52 -7.95
C GLN A 38 -12.70 14.58 -7.79
N ASP A 39 -13.71 14.32 -6.96
CA ASP A 39 -14.74 15.30 -6.62
C ASP A 39 -14.16 16.46 -5.82
N CYS A 40 -13.28 16.18 -4.84
CA CYS A 40 -12.59 17.21 -4.07
C CYS A 40 -11.69 18.08 -4.97
N ALA A 41 -11.02 17.50 -5.97
CA ALA A 41 -10.18 18.24 -6.92
C ALA A 41 -10.95 19.32 -7.69
N ARG A 42 -12.28 19.21 -7.80
CA ARG A 42 -13.14 20.21 -8.46
C ARG A 42 -13.66 21.29 -7.52
N GLN A 43 -13.42 21.17 -6.21
CA GLN A 43 -14.01 22.03 -5.17
C GLN A 43 -13.03 23.07 -4.61
N PHE A 44 -12.26 23.73 -5.48
CA PHE A 44 -11.33 24.78 -5.05
C PHE A 44 -12.04 25.92 -4.30
N GLN A 45 -13.20 26.34 -4.80
CA GLN A 45 -13.98 27.44 -4.23
C GLN A 45 -14.41 27.19 -2.77
N CYS A 46 -14.86 25.97 -2.44
CA CYS A 46 -15.24 25.64 -1.07
C CYS A 46 -14.05 25.65 -0.09
N ILE A 47 -12.82 25.45 -0.60
CA ILE A 47 -11.60 25.51 0.21
C ILE A 47 -11.19 26.96 0.41
N LYS A 48 -11.35 27.80 -0.60
CA LYS A 48 -11.16 29.25 -0.50
C LYS A 48 -12.10 29.85 0.55
N GLU A 49 -13.39 29.50 0.50
CA GLU A 49 -14.38 29.96 1.48
C GLU A 49 -14.03 29.55 2.90
N ALA A 50 -13.68 28.28 3.12
CA ALA A 50 -13.24 27.80 4.42
C ALA A 50 -11.96 28.49 4.94
N ALA A 51 -11.04 28.83 4.03
CA ALA A 51 -9.84 29.60 4.39
C ALA A 51 -10.21 31.04 4.81
N ASN A 52 -11.09 31.72 4.06
CA ASN A 52 -11.56 33.06 4.41
C ASN A 52 -12.27 33.06 5.78
N THR A 53 -13.16 32.10 6.05
CA THR A 53 -13.81 31.98 7.35
C THR A 53 -12.81 31.77 8.49
N PHE A 54 -11.74 31.01 8.24
CA PHE A 54 -10.67 30.82 9.21
C PHE A 54 -9.89 32.13 9.48
N VAL A 55 -9.55 32.90 8.44
CA VAL A 55 -8.88 34.19 8.60
C VAL A 55 -9.76 35.16 9.37
N GLU A 56 -11.04 35.26 9.03
CA GLU A 56 -12.01 36.10 9.75
C GLU A 56 -12.14 35.70 11.23
N TYR A 57 -12.24 34.39 11.52
CA TYR A 57 -12.30 33.89 12.89
C TYR A 57 -11.01 34.21 13.67
N THR A 58 -9.86 34.05 13.03
CA THR A 58 -8.55 34.21 13.68
C THR A 58 -8.25 35.68 13.96
N ASN A 59 -8.55 36.57 13.01
CA ASN A 59 -8.42 38.02 13.21
C ASN A 59 -9.32 38.50 14.34
N LYS A 60 -10.58 38.04 14.41
CA LYS A 60 -11.47 38.33 15.57
C LYS A 60 -10.86 37.90 16.91
N LYS A 61 -10.19 36.75 16.96
CA LYS A 61 -9.51 36.29 18.16
C LYS A 61 -8.26 37.09 18.50
N PHE A 62 -7.55 37.63 17.51
CA PHE A 62 -6.40 38.49 17.77
C PHE A 62 -6.83 39.87 18.27
N ASP A 63 -7.96 40.40 17.80
CA ASP A 63 -8.54 41.65 18.30
C ASP A 63 -8.94 41.56 19.78
N GLU A 64 -9.28 40.36 20.27
CA GLU A 64 -9.60 40.08 21.68
C GLU A 64 -8.36 39.97 22.59
N MET A 65 -7.15 39.86 22.04
CA MET A 65 -5.90 39.74 22.82
C MET A 65 -5.23 41.10 23.02
N GLU A 66 -5.04 41.52 24.28
CA GLU A 66 -4.31 42.74 24.61
C GLU A 66 -2.86 42.68 24.06
N ASN A 67 -2.46 43.71 23.32
CA ASN A 67 -1.14 43.91 22.67
C ASN A 67 -0.84 43.11 21.39
N ASN A 68 -1.83 42.60 20.65
CA ASN A 68 -1.57 41.99 19.35
C ASN A 68 -1.53 43.01 18.19
N THR A 69 -0.41 43.07 17.48
CA THR A 69 -0.24 43.82 16.21
C THR A 69 -0.25 42.91 14.98
N LEU A 70 -0.69 41.66 15.15
CA LEU A 70 -0.65 40.62 14.11
C LEU A 70 -2.01 40.56 13.40
N GLU A 71 -2.04 40.96 12.14
CA GLU A 71 -3.18 40.82 11.25
C GLU A 71 -2.87 39.77 10.18
N ILE A 72 -3.74 38.76 10.03
CA ILE A 72 -3.62 37.79 8.95
C ILE A 72 -4.25 38.40 7.69
N LEU A 73 -3.43 38.59 6.66
CA LEU A 73 -3.88 39.07 5.36
C LEU A 73 -4.76 38.03 4.66
N ASN A 74 -5.86 38.51 4.07
CA ASN A 74 -6.81 37.70 3.31
C ASN A 74 -6.38 37.44 1.84
N GLU A 75 -5.32 38.10 1.38
CA GLU A 75 -4.91 38.09 -0.03
C GLU A 75 -3.56 37.38 -0.22
N LEU A 76 -3.48 36.58 -1.28
CA LEU A 76 -2.23 35.94 -1.70
C LEU A 76 -1.27 37.01 -2.26
N PRO A 77 0.04 36.88 -1.99
CA PRO A 77 1.03 37.85 -2.47
C PRO A 77 1.06 37.90 -4.00
N HIS A 78 1.00 39.11 -4.55
CA HIS A 78 1.14 39.33 -5.99
C HIS A 78 2.59 39.11 -6.43
N ILE A 79 2.82 38.03 -7.17
CA ILE A 79 4.13 37.72 -7.74
C ILE A 79 4.32 38.53 -9.03
N ARG A 80 5.44 39.27 -9.13
CA ARG A 80 5.79 40.01 -10.34
C ARG A 80 6.07 39.04 -11.49
N VAL A 81 5.26 39.12 -12.54
CA VAL A 81 5.46 38.32 -13.74
C VAL A 81 6.57 38.90 -14.62
N ARG A 82 7.59 38.10 -14.95
CA ARG A 82 8.67 38.50 -15.85
C ARG A 82 8.18 38.42 -17.30
N LYS A 83 8.08 39.57 -17.98
CA LYS A 83 7.83 39.61 -19.43
C LYS A 83 9.11 39.22 -20.18
N LYS A 84 9.05 38.19 -21.02
CA LYS A 84 10.13 37.87 -21.97
C LYS A 84 10.02 38.78 -23.18
N LYS A 85 11.14 39.37 -23.60
CA LYS A 85 11.21 40.18 -24.82
C LYS A 85 11.19 39.23 -26.02
N ARG A 86 10.29 39.48 -26.97
CA ARG A 86 10.15 38.73 -28.22
C ARG A 86 11.17 39.22 -29.24
N GLN A 87 11.73 38.31 -30.03
CA GLN A 87 12.60 38.67 -31.16
C GLN A 87 11.74 38.93 -32.41
N PHE A 88 10.65 38.17 -32.60
CA PHE A 88 9.74 38.32 -33.75
C PHE A 88 8.28 38.27 -33.29
N THR A 89 7.53 39.37 -33.50
CA THR A 89 6.14 39.51 -33.04
C THR A 89 5.13 38.68 -33.84
N ASP A 90 5.46 38.32 -35.08
CA ASP A 90 4.48 37.86 -36.07
C ASP A 90 4.35 36.33 -36.15
N TYR A 91 5.28 35.60 -35.53
CA TYR A 91 5.30 34.12 -35.51
C TYR A 91 5.32 33.52 -34.09
N GLU A 92 5.64 34.30 -33.05
CA GLU A 92 5.70 33.79 -31.68
C GLU A 92 4.31 33.87 -31.01
N SER A 93 3.74 32.72 -30.64
CA SER A 93 2.49 32.63 -29.87
C SER A 93 2.56 33.45 -28.59
N ILE A 94 1.53 34.24 -28.27
CA ILE A 94 1.44 35.03 -27.03
C ILE A 94 1.45 34.08 -25.83
N ASP A 95 2.51 34.16 -25.02
CA ASP A 95 2.58 33.49 -23.72
C ASP A 95 1.83 34.40 -22.75
N ASP A 96 0.60 34.05 -22.39
CA ASP A 96 -0.24 34.79 -21.45
C ASP A 96 -0.07 34.19 -20.04
N PRO A 97 0.86 34.71 -19.23
CA PRO A 97 1.09 34.22 -17.88
C PRO A 97 -0.12 34.51 -16.99
N ILE A 98 -0.45 33.56 -16.11
CA ILE A 98 -1.53 33.71 -15.13
C ILE A 98 -1.16 34.86 -14.18
N THR A 99 -1.90 35.95 -14.26
CA THR A 99 -1.68 37.17 -13.47
C THR A 99 -2.44 37.21 -12.16
N ASP A 100 -3.56 36.50 -12.06
CA ASP A 100 -4.35 36.38 -10.83
C ASP A 100 -3.68 35.39 -9.85
N PRO A 101 -3.24 35.83 -8.65
CA PRO A 101 -2.61 34.97 -7.65
C PRO A 101 -3.48 33.78 -7.24
N LEU A 102 -4.80 33.94 -7.19
CA LEU A 102 -5.72 32.87 -6.79
C LEU A 102 -5.78 31.79 -7.86
N ARG A 103 -5.95 32.18 -9.13
CA ARG A 103 -5.92 31.26 -10.26
C ARG A 103 -4.55 30.61 -10.44
N ALA A 104 -3.47 31.32 -10.15
CA ALA A 104 -2.12 30.78 -10.17
C ALA A 104 -1.92 29.71 -9.08
N PHE A 105 -2.46 29.92 -7.87
CA PHE A 105 -2.44 28.92 -6.81
C PHE A 105 -3.32 27.71 -7.14
N GLU A 106 -4.50 27.92 -7.70
CA GLU A 106 -5.42 26.86 -8.14
C GLU A 106 -4.73 25.93 -9.16
N ILE A 107 -4.11 26.50 -10.20
CA ILE A 107 -3.50 25.71 -11.28
C ILE A 107 -2.17 25.10 -10.84
N ASN A 108 -1.26 25.90 -10.28
CA ASN A 108 0.13 25.48 -10.07
C ASN A 108 0.35 24.73 -8.75
N VAL A 109 -0.58 24.81 -7.79
CA VAL A 109 -0.42 24.15 -6.49
C VAL A 109 -1.57 23.19 -6.25
N TYR A 110 -2.80 23.70 -6.29
CA TYR A 110 -3.97 22.91 -5.91
C TYR A 110 -4.19 21.72 -6.84
N ASN A 111 -4.32 21.97 -8.15
CA ASN A 111 -4.51 20.92 -9.15
C ASN A 111 -3.30 19.97 -9.17
N GLN A 112 -2.08 20.52 -9.19
CA GLN A 112 -0.87 19.70 -9.21
C GLN A 112 -0.79 18.73 -8.01
N VAL A 113 -1.19 19.16 -6.81
CA VAL A 113 -1.20 18.27 -5.64
C VAL A 113 -2.28 17.21 -5.75
N PHE A 114 -3.50 17.57 -6.16
CA PHE A 114 -4.57 16.59 -6.34
C PHE A 114 -4.25 15.58 -7.44
N ASP A 115 -3.74 16.03 -8.58
CA ASP A 115 -3.32 15.17 -9.69
C ASP A 115 -2.22 14.21 -9.24
N THR A 116 -1.21 14.70 -8.51
CA THR A 116 -0.13 13.85 -7.98
C THR A 116 -0.68 12.80 -7.01
N VAL A 117 -1.60 13.17 -6.13
CA VAL A 117 -2.20 12.23 -5.15
C VAL A 117 -3.08 11.21 -5.86
N ILE A 118 -3.94 11.64 -6.79
CA ILE A 118 -4.82 10.76 -7.55
C ILE A 118 -3.98 9.79 -8.38
N GLU A 119 -2.99 10.28 -9.13
CA GLU A 119 -2.10 9.45 -9.94
C GLU A 119 -1.33 8.45 -9.08
N SER A 120 -0.86 8.86 -7.89
CA SER A 120 -0.15 7.96 -6.98
C SER A 120 -1.03 6.80 -6.47
N ILE A 121 -2.32 7.04 -6.23
CA ILE A 121 -3.26 6.01 -5.79
C ILE A 121 -3.70 5.15 -6.98
N SER A 122 -4.05 5.78 -8.11
CA SER A 122 -4.46 5.07 -9.33
C SER A 122 -3.36 4.16 -9.85
N SER A 123 -2.14 4.67 -10.06
CA SER A 123 -1.00 3.87 -10.53
C SER A 123 -0.68 2.67 -9.64
N ARG A 124 -0.98 2.76 -8.34
CA ARG A 124 -0.74 1.71 -7.35
C ARG A 124 -1.83 0.63 -7.33
N PHE A 125 -3.09 0.95 -7.59
CA PHE A 125 -4.22 0.02 -7.39
C PHE A 125 -5.01 -0.32 -8.67
N GLU A 126 -4.98 0.50 -9.71
CA GLU A 126 -5.78 0.34 -10.93
C GLU A 126 -5.43 -0.95 -11.70
N LYS A 127 -4.16 -1.36 -11.68
CA LYS A 127 -3.69 -2.57 -12.37
C LYS A 127 -4.17 -3.87 -11.73
N HIS A 128 -4.77 -3.82 -10.54
CA HIS A 128 -5.07 -5.01 -9.74
C HIS A 128 -6.56 -5.34 -9.65
N GLU A 129 -7.44 -4.61 -10.34
CA GLU A 129 -8.89 -4.85 -10.31
C GLU A 129 -9.28 -6.31 -10.55
N GLN A 130 -8.84 -6.85 -11.68
CA GLN A 130 -9.17 -8.21 -12.12
C GLN A 130 -8.57 -9.25 -11.17
N LEU A 131 -7.39 -8.97 -10.61
CA LEU A 131 -6.72 -9.85 -9.67
C LEU A 131 -7.41 -9.86 -8.29
N CYS A 132 -7.91 -8.70 -7.83
CA CYS A 132 -8.76 -8.62 -6.64
C CYS A 132 -10.11 -9.34 -6.84
N ALA A 133 -10.70 -9.23 -8.04
CA ALA A 133 -11.90 -9.97 -8.40
C ALA A 133 -11.65 -11.49 -8.44
N ASP A 134 -10.51 -11.93 -8.97
CA ASP A 134 -10.13 -13.35 -8.96
C ASP A 134 -9.90 -13.86 -7.53
N PHE A 135 -9.28 -13.06 -6.65
CA PHE A 135 -9.15 -13.42 -5.22
C PHE A 135 -10.49 -13.45 -4.48
N SER A 136 -11.45 -12.63 -4.87
CA SER A 136 -12.82 -12.69 -4.36
C SER A 136 -13.44 -14.06 -4.58
N CYS A 137 -13.15 -14.71 -5.71
CA CYS A 137 -13.66 -16.04 -6.02
C CYS A 137 -13.07 -17.09 -5.07
N LEU A 138 -11.83 -16.92 -4.61
CA LEU A 138 -11.18 -17.85 -3.68
C LEU A 138 -11.66 -17.70 -2.22
N ASP A 139 -12.46 -16.67 -1.90
CA ASP A 139 -13.03 -16.53 -0.56
C ASP A 139 -14.18 -17.55 -0.35
N PRO A 140 -14.08 -18.43 0.67
CA PRO A 140 -15.11 -19.44 0.93
C PRO A 140 -16.50 -18.85 1.24
N ASN A 141 -16.59 -17.58 1.64
CA ASN A 141 -17.85 -16.90 1.88
C ASN A 141 -18.57 -16.52 0.57
N ASN A 142 -17.87 -16.50 -0.56
CA ASN A 142 -18.38 -16.12 -1.88
C ASN A 142 -18.67 -17.32 -2.79
N PHE A 143 -18.58 -18.55 -2.29
CA PHE A 143 -18.87 -19.76 -3.04
C PHE A 143 -20.36 -19.88 -3.37
N GLN A 144 -20.77 -19.29 -4.49
CA GLN A 144 -22.10 -19.44 -5.05
C GLN A 144 -22.15 -20.71 -5.90
N LEU A 145 -22.85 -21.74 -5.42
CA LEU A 145 -22.97 -23.03 -6.09
C LEU A 145 -23.89 -23.01 -7.33
N ASP A 146 -24.70 -21.96 -7.47
CA ASP A 146 -25.80 -21.91 -8.45
C ASP A 146 -25.51 -20.99 -9.66
N LEU A 147 -24.37 -20.29 -9.69
CA LEU A 147 -23.98 -19.44 -10.84
C LEU A 147 -22.78 -20.04 -11.60
N PRO A 148 -22.82 -20.07 -12.95
CA PRO A 148 -21.66 -20.44 -13.74
C PRO A 148 -20.55 -19.40 -13.54
N LEU A 149 -19.31 -19.88 -13.35
CA LEU A 149 -18.15 -18.98 -13.27
C LEU A 149 -18.08 -18.11 -14.53
N PRO A 150 -17.94 -16.77 -14.39
CA PRO A 150 -17.67 -15.89 -15.53
C PRO A 150 -16.49 -16.44 -16.33
N THR A 151 -16.55 -16.35 -17.66
CA THR A 151 -15.47 -16.81 -18.55
C THR A 151 -14.14 -16.13 -18.28
N ASN A 152 -14.16 -14.96 -17.66
CA ASN A 152 -12.98 -14.16 -17.33
C ASN A 152 -12.41 -14.42 -15.92
N ALA A 153 -13.03 -15.28 -15.11
CA ALA A 153 -12.62 -15.51 -13.73
C ALA A 153 -11.34 -16.37 -13.64
N LEU A 154 -10.44 -16.02 -12.72
CA LEU A 154 -9.14 -16.68 -12.46
C LEU A 154 -8.08 -16.51 -13.55
N ILE A 155 -8.33 -15.72 -14.60
CA ILE A 155 -7.35 -15.52 -15.70
C ILE A 155 -6.07 -14.88 -15.17
N LYS A 156 -6.17 -13.82 -14.35
CA LYS A 156 -4.99 -13.10 -13.86
C LYS A 156 -4.20 -13.94 -12.86
N ILE A 157 -4.90 -14.71 -12.03
CA ILE A 157 -4.27 -15.68 -11.14
C ILE A 157 -3.53 -16.75 -11.95
N TYR A 158 -4.16 -17.31 -12.98
CA TYR A 158 -3.53 -18.29 -13.86
C TYR A 158 -2.28 -17.75 -14.56
N GLU A 159 -2.34 -16.54 -15.12
CA GLU A 159 -1.18 -15.86 -15.73
C GLU A 159 0.01 -15.77 -14.76
N LYS A 160 -0.25 -15.56 -13.45
CA LYS A 160 0.79 -15.48 -12.43
C LYS A 160 1.31 -16.85 -12.02
N ILE A 161 0.44 -17.85 -11.88
CA ILE A 161 0.81 -19.21 -11.44
C ILE A 161 1.52 -19.99 -12.56
N ARG A 162 1.16 -19.77 -13.83
CA ARG A 162 1.76 -20.46 -14.97
C ARG A 162 3.29 -20.37 -14.99
N ASN A 163 3.85 -19.26 -14.51
CA ASN A 163 5.31 -19.09 -14.42
C ASN A 163 5.96 -20.06 -13.43
N PHE A 164 5.22 -20.50 -12.42
CA PHE A 164 5.67 -21.46 -11.41
C PHE A 164 5.28 -22.89 -11.76
N ILE A 165 4.22 -23.08 -12.54
CA ILE A 165 3.74 -24.39 -12.97
C ILE A 165 3.37 -24.35 -14.46
N PRO A 166 4.27 -24.80 -15.35
CA PRO A 166 4.03 -24.76 -16.78
C PRO A 166 3.05 -25.86 -17.27
N ASP A 167 2.83 -26.93 -16.51
CA ASP A 167 2.07 -28.10 -16.97
C ASP A 167 0.54 -28.00 -16.75
N ILE A 168 0.05 -26.98 -16.05
CA ILE A 168 -1.38 -26.81 -15.76
C ILE A 168 -1.98 -25.87 -16.80
N THR A 169 -3.12 -26.25 -17.38
CA THR A 169 -3.88 -25.37 -18.28
C THR A 169 -4.91 -24.54 -17.51
N TYR A 170 -5.40 -23.46 -18.14
CA TYR A 170 -6.44 -22.61 -17.54
C TYR A 170 -7.75 -23.39 -17.27
N ASP A 171 -8.11 -24.30 -18.18
CA ASP A 171 -9.30 -25.14 -18.03
C ASP A 171 -9.16 -26.11 -16.86
N ASP A 172 -7.95 -26.65 -16.62
CA ASP A 172 -7.68 -27.49 -15.46
C ASP A 172 -7.91 -26.71 -14.15
N LEU A 173 -7.37 -25.50 -14.02
CA LEU A 173 -7.57 -24.66 -12.84
C LEU A 173 -9.05 -24.34 -12.61
N ARG A 174 -9.80 -24.05 -13.67
CA ARG A 174 -11.23 -23.74 -13.60
C ARG A 174 -12.04 -24.97 -13.17
N ASN A 175 -11.71 -26.15 -13.70
CA ASN A 175 -12.34 -27.41 -13.33
C ASN A 175 -12.04 -27.79 -11.88
N GLU A 176 -10.78 -27.66 -11.45
CA GLU A 176 -10.35 -27.84 -10.06
C GLU A 176 -11.14 -26.94 -9.11
N TYR A 177 -11.28 -25.66 -9.44
CA TYR A 177 -12.02 -24.68 -8.65
C TYR A 177 -13.51 -25.05 -8.53
N VAL A 178 -14.17 -25.39 -9.65
CA VAL A 178 -15.61 -25.75 -9.65
C VAL A 178 -15.84 -27.01 -8.83
N ASP A 179 -14.99 -28.03 -9.00
CA ASP A 179 -15.08 -29.28 -8.25
C ASP A 179 -14.84 -29.06 -6.75
N PHE A 180 -13.82 -28.28 -6.38
CA PHE A 180 -13.56 -27.90 -4.98
C PHE A 180 -14.74 -27.14 -4.35
N THR A 181 -15.30 -26.16 -5.07
CA THR A 181 -16.45 -25.35 -4.61
C THR A 181 -17.68 -26.23 -4.35
N SER A 182 -17.93 -27.20 -5.23
CA SER A 182 -19.04 -28.15 -5.08
C SER A 182 -18.89 -29.02 -3.83
N LYS A 183 -17.67 -29.43 -3.50
CA LYS A 183 -17.33 -30.29 -2.36
C LYS A 183 -17.08 -29.53 -1.06
N TRP A 184 -16.95 -28.20 -1.11
CA TRP A 184 -16.66 -27.37 0.05
C TRP A 184 -17.65 -27.55 1.20
N ARG A 185 -18.95 -27.76 0.89
CA ARG A 185 -20.00 -27.99 1.90
C ARG A 185 -19.73 -29.22 2.79
N GLU A 186 -19.04 -30.21 2.27
CA GLU A 186 -18.65 -31.41 2.99
C GLU A 186 -17.27 -31.26 3.63
N LEU A 187 -16.31 -30.69 2.91
CA LEU A 187 -14.94 -30.45 3.39
C LEU A 187 -14.90 -29.50 4.60
N LYS A 188 -15.79 -28.49 4.64
CA LYS A 188 -15.86 -27.54 5.77
C LYS A 188 -16.25 -28.19 7.09
N LYS A 189 -17.01 -29.31 7.07
CA LYS A 189 -17.47 -29.99 8.30
C LYS A 189 -16.32 -30.59 9.10
N THR A 190 -15.16 -30.77 8.46
CA THR A 190 -13.98 -31.41 9.08
C THR A 190 -12.96 -30.40 9.63
N ILE A 191 -13.30 -29.11 9.59
CA ILE A 191 -12.52 -28.01 10.15
C ILE A 191 -13.35 -27.36 11.26
N ALA A 192 -12.74 -27.12 12.42
CA ALA A 192 -13.27 -26.20 13.41
C ALA A 192 -12.60 -24.83 13.19
N CYS A 193 -13.14 -24.00 12.29
CA CYS A 193 -12.61 -22.66 12.02
C CYS A 193 -13.77 -21.66 11.88
N VAL A 194 -13.62 -20.53 12.55
CA VAL A 194 -14.72 -19.60 12.87
C VAL A 194 -14.12 -18.17 12.94
N TYR A 195 -14.41 -17.32 11.96
CA TYR A 195 -13.96 -15.92 11.74
C TYR A 195 -14.67 -14.92 12.67
N ASP A 196 -13.94 -14.02 13.33
CA ASP A 196 -14.51 -12.95 14.15
C ASP A 196 -14.14 -11.56 13.60
N GLU A 197 -15.15 -10.69 13.46
CA GLU A 197 -14.98 -9.28 13.12
C GLU A 197 -14.73 -8.51 14.43
N LEU A 198 -13.46 -8.18 14.67
CA LEU A 198 -12.96 -7.22 15.67
C LEU A 198 -13.22 -7.52 17.15
N ASN A 199 -12.15 -7.58 17.95
CA ASN A 199 -12.19 -6.88 19.23
C ASN A 199 -10.88 -6.18 19.58
N ASN A 200 -11.02 -4.89 19.86
CA ASN A 200 -9.98 -4.00 20.36
C ASN A 200 -9.50 -4.48 21.73
N GLN A 201 -8.20 -4.61 21.89
CA GLN A 201 -7.49 -4.11 23.06
C GLN A 201 -6.07 -3.76 22.62
N VAL A 202 -5.88 -2.47 22.31
CA VAL A 202 -4.57 -1.83 22.39
C VAL A 202 -4.17 -1.93 23.87
N THR A 203 -3.26 -2.85 24.19
CA THR A 203 -2.31 -2.62 25.27
C THR A 203 -1.08 -2.00 24.63
N ASP A 204 -1.10 -0.66 24.64
CA ASP A 204 0.11 0.14 24.71
C ASP A 204 0.90 -0.38 25.91
N ASP A 205 1.97 -1.12 25.65
CA ASP A 205 3.09 -1.24 26.56
C ASP A 205 4.32 -1.56 25.71
N GLY A 206 5.19 -0.56 25.59
CA GLY A 206 6.53 -0.78 25.11
C GLY A 206 7.26 -1.67 26.09
N ASP A 207 7.70 -2.84 25.62
CA ASP A 207 8.88 -3.47 26.19
C ASP A 207 9.65 -4.24 25.13
N ASP A 208 10.92 -3.89 25.04
CA ASP A 208 11.96 -4.58 24.27
C ASP A 208 12.24 -5.92 24.96
N SER A 209 11.85 -7.04 24.36
CA SER A 209 12.50 -8.31 24.67
C SER A 209 12.55 -9.22 23.44
N GLU A 210 13.77 -9.36 22.92
CA GLU A 210 14.18 -10.49 22.09
C GLU A 210 13.91 -11.78 22.86
N ASN A 211 13.06 -12.66 22.33
CA ASN A 211 13.29 -14.11 22.34
C ASN A 211 12.15 -14.83 21.59
N GLY A 212 12.51 -15.47 20.50
CA GLY A 212 11.64 -16.42 19.82
C GLY A 212 12.38 -17.03 18.65
N LEU A 213 13.01 -18.19 18.89
CA LEU A 213 13.41 -19.12 17.83
C LEU A 213 12.22 -19.28 16.88
N LYS A 214 12.36 -18.77 15.65
CA LYS A 214 11.51 -19.17 14.53
C LYS A 214 12.23 -20.30 13.82
N SER A 215 11.74 -21.52 13.99
CA SER A 215 12.07 -22.64 13.11
C SER A 215 11.51 -22.35 11.72
N ASP A 216 12.31 -22.61 10.69
CA ASP A 216 12.11 -22.31 9.26
C ASP A 216 10.90 -22.99 8.55
N ASP A 217 9.91 -23.47 9.30
CA ASP A 217 8.66 -24.00 8.75
C ASP A 217 7.51 -23.04 9.10
N ASP A 218 7.37 -21.97 8.31
CA ASP A 218 6.22 -21.05 8.36
C ASP A 218 4.93 -21.79 7.93
N ILE A 219 4.39 -22.62 8.82
CA ILE A 219 2.96 -22.93 8.82
C ILE A 219 2.28 -21.65 9.27
N ILE A 220 1.52 -21.04 8.37
CA ILE A 220 0.56 -19.99 8.70
C ILE A 220 -0.44 -20.61 9.68
N VAL A 221 -0.21 -20.45 10.99
CA VAL A 221 -1.11 -20.96 12.03
C VAL A 221 -2.28 -19.99 12.13
N CYS A 222 -3.48 -20.48 11.83
CA CYS A 222 -4.74 -19.76 12.01
C CYS A 222 -4.98 -19.44 13.51
N VAL A 223 -5.04 -18.17 13.89
CA VAL A 223 -5.34 -17.71 15.26
C VAL A 223 -6.77 -17.15 15.32
N HIS A 224 -7.80 -18.00 15.37
CA HIS A 224 -9.19 -17.53 15.51
C HIS A 224 -10.04 -18.44 16.43
N SER A 225 -10.87 -17.82 17.28
CA SER A 225 -11.88 -18.47 18.12
C SER A 225 -13.28 -17.90 17.82
N ALA A 226 -14.23 -18.79 17.50
CA ALA A 226 -15.70 -18.71 17.63
C ALA A 226 -16.54 -17.55 17.00
N SER A 227 -16.64 -17.46 15.66
CA SER A 227 -17.87 -17.04 14.91
C SER A 227 -18.00 -17.60 13.46
N THR A 228 -19.22 -17.88 12.95
CA THR A 228 -19.62 -18.83 11.86
C THR A 228 -19.08 -18.68 10.41
N LYS A 229 -18.05 -17.89 10.12
CA LYS A 229 -17.50 -17.73 8.74
C LYS A 229 -16.12 -18.38 8.59
N TYR A 230 -15.80 -18.91 7.40
CA TYR A 230 -14.48 -19.52 7.10
C TYR A 230 -13.58 -18.49 6.39
N CYS A 231 -12.26 -18.62 6.49
CA CYS A 231 -11.30 -17.73 5.82
C CYS A 231 -10.46 -18.47 4.76
N VAL A 232 -9.76 -17.70 3.93
CA VAL A 232 -8.86 -18.20 2.86
C VAL A 232 -7.75 -19.10 3.40
N THR A 233 -7.21 -18.80 4.59
CA THR A 233 -6.23 -19.66 5.28
C THR A 233 -6.84 -21.03 5.61
N CYS A 234 -8.10 -21.06 6.07
CA CYS A 234 -8.79 -22.32 6.37
C CYS A 234 -9.03 -23.14 5.08
N CYS A 235 -9.26 -22.53 3.91
CA CYS A 235 -9.27 -23.25 2.62
C CYS A 235 -7.92 -23.88 2.29
N TYR A 236 -6.83 -23.14 2.51
CA TYR A 236 -5.47 -23.64 2.27
C TYR A 236 -5.12 -24.82 3.19
N GLU A 237 -5.49 -24.73 4.48
CA GLU A 237 -5.26 -25.82 5.44
C GLU A 237 -5.99 -27.12 5.05
N VAL A 238 -7.20 -27.06 4.48
CA VAL A 238 -7.88 -28.27 3.94
C VAL A 238 -7.04 -28.91 2.86
N LEU A 239 -6.56 -28.12 1.91
CA LEU A 239 -5.78 -28.63 0.79
C LEU A 239 -4.50 -29.32 1.26
N VAL A 240 -3.86 -28.79 2.30
CA VAL A 240 -2.65 -29.37 2.91
C VAL A 240 -2.99 -30.61 3.74
N LYS A 241 -3.98 -30.53 4.63
CA LYS A 241 -4.36 -31.62 5.56
C LYS A 241 -4.78 -32.90 4.84
N TYR A 242 -5.48 -32.76 3.71
CA TYR A 242 -5.92 -33.90 2.89
C TYR A 242 -4.94 -34.28 1.78
N ASN A 243 -3.77 -33.64 1.73
CA ASN A 243 -2.77 -33.87 0.68
C ASN A 243 -3.35 -33.71 -0.75
N LEU A 244 -4.34 -32.83 -0.92
CA LEU A 244 -5.03 -32.64 -2.19
C LEU A 244 -4.19 -31.85 -3.21
N TYR A 245 -3.12 -31.21 -2.73
CA TYR A 245 -2.16 -30.48 -3.56
C TYR A 245 -1.31 -31.38 -4.46
N ALA A 246 -1.21 -32.69 -4.14
CA ALA A 246 -0.34 -33.61 -4.86
C ALA A 246 -0.92 -34.06 -6.21
N ASN A 247 -2.21 -34.36 -6.29
CA ASN A 247 -2.81 -35.01 -7.46
C ASN A 247 -4.13 -34.41 -7.98
N THR A 248 -4.94 -33.74 -7.16
CA THR A 248 -6.32 -33.36 -7.54
C THR A 248 -6.54 -31.86 -7.67
N TYR A 249 -5.86 -31.04 -6.85
CA TYR A 249 -6.06 -29.59 -6.79
C TYR A 249 -4.72 -28.84 -6.77
N ARG A 250 -3.86 -29.11 -7.76
CA ARG A 250 -2.49 -28.57 -7.79
C ARG A 250 -2.51 -27.09 -8.16
N GLY A 251 -3.32 -26.69 -9.13
CA GLY A 251 -3.47 -25.29 -9.53
C GLY A 251 -4.09 -24.46 -8.43
N LEU A 252 -5.14 -24.99 -7.81
CA LEU A 252 -5.84 -24.33 -6.72
C LEU A 252 -4.96 -24.16 -5.47
N HIS A 253 -4.15 -25.17 -5.12
CA HIS A 253 -3.18 -25.05 -4.01
C HIS A 253 -2.21 -23.89 -4.21
N PHE A 254 -1.65 -23.77 -5.42
CA PHE A 254 -0.75 -22.66 -5.74
C PHE A 254 -1.47 -21.32 -5.81
N ALA A 255 -2.76 -21.28 -6.18
CA ALA A 255 -3.54 -20.05 -6.13
C ALA A 255 -3.74 -19.56 -4.70
N TYR A 256 -4.11 -20.44 -3.78
CA TYR A 256 -4.18 -20.10 -2.36
C TYR A 256 -2.82 -19.75 -1.77
N LYS A 257 -1.76 -20.49 -2.11
CA LYS A 257 -0.39 -20.18 -1.67
C LYS A 257 0.06 -18.81 -2.18
N PHE A 258 -0.20 -18.51 -3.45
CA PHE A 258 0.09 -17.20 -4.05
C PHE A 258 -0.67 -16.10 -3.31
N MET A 259 -1.97 -16.29 -3.08
CA MET A 259 -2.78 -15.32 -2.35
C MET A 259 -2.27 -15.06 -0.92
N LEU A 260 -1.90 -16.11 -0.18
CA LEU A 260 -1.40 -16.01 1.20
C LEU A 260 0.02 -15.44 1.30
N THR A 261 0.83 -15.57 0.24
CA THR A 261 2.19 -15.02 0.19
C THR A 261 2.23 -13.57 -0.30
N LEU A 262 1.13 -13.05 -0.86
CA LEU A 262 1.05 -11.64 -1.20
C LEU A 262 0.92 -10.78 0.06
N SER A 263 1.87 -9.87 0.23
CA SER A 263 1.81 -8.80 1.22
C SER A 263 0.76 -7.76 0.83
N ILE A 264 -0.54 -8.10 0.95
CA ILE A 264 -1.65 -7.20 0.62
C ILE A 264 -1.90 -6.22 1.79
N THR A 265 -1.66 -6.66 3.03
CA THR A 265 -1.79 -5.83 4.23
C THR A 265 -0.43 -5.29 4.66
N GLN A 266 -0.37 -3.97 4.83
CA GLN A 266 0.87 -3.23 5.04
C GLN A 266 1.40 -3.25 6.48
N VAL A 267 0.88 -4.11 7.36
CA VAL A 267 1.24 -4.10 8.80
C VAL A 267 2.74 -4.32 8.99
N GLU A 268 3.38 -5.17 8.18
CA GLU A 268 4.84 -5.34 8.24
C GLU A 268 5.63 -4.08 7.82
N SER A 269 5.03 -3.22 6.99
CA SER A 269 5.67 -1.97 6.60
C SER A 269 5.74 -0.95 7.74
N GLU A 270 4.90 -1.04 8.78
CA GLU A 270 5.03 -0.18 9.96
C GLU A 270 6.31 -0.47 10.74
N ARG A 271 6.71 -1.74 10.81
CA ARG A 271 7.99 -2.14 11.40
C ARG A 271 9.16 -1.58 10.57
N THR A 272 9.11 -1.64 9.24
CA THR A 272 10.17 -1.06 8.40
C THR A 272 10.18 0.47 8.46
N PHE A 273 9.05 1.15 8.55
CA PHE A 273 8.98 2.61 8.78
C PHE A 273 9.48 3.01 10.17
N SER A 274 9.22 2.23 11.20
CA SER A 274 9.81 2.41 12.53
C SER A 274 11.34 2.29 12.47
N LYS A 275 11.86 1.30 11.74
CA LYS A 275 13.30 1.17 11.47
C LYS A 275 13.84 2.31 10.60
N LEU A 276 13.06 2.81 9.64
CA LEU A 276 13.43 3.95 8.80
C LEU A 276 13.71 5.20 9.63
N LYS A 277 12.99 5.42 10.74
CA LYS A 277 13.25 6.53 11.68
C LYS A 277 14.67 6.48 12.27
N PHE A 278 15.24 5.29 12.46
CA PHE A 278 16.62 5.13 12.92
C PHE A 278 17.63 5.30 11.79
N VAL A 279 17.31 4.82 10.58
CA VAL A 279 18.18 4.95 9.40
C VAL A 279 18.26 6.41 8.93
N LYS A 280 17.11 7.09 8.88
CA LYS A 280 16.94 8.48 8.44
C LYS A 280 16.57 9.36 9.64
N ASN A 281 17.60 9.81 10.35
CA ASN A 281 17.48 10.74 11.47
C ASN A 281 17.88 12.16 11.05
N TYR A 282 17.73 13.13 11.96
CA TYR A 282 18.03 14.54 11.71
C TYR A 282 19.41 14.78 11.06
N LEU A 283 20.43 14.03 11.48
CA LEU A 283 21.80 14.13 10.97
C LEU A 283 22.01 13.43 9.62
N ARG A 284 21.11 12.51 9.24
CA ARG A 284 21.17 11.66 8.04
C ARG A 284 20.04 11.95 7.06
N ASN A 285 19.45 13.14 7.12
CA ASN A 285 18.30 13.50 6.30
C ASN A 285 18.62 13.71 4.81
N THR A 286 19.90 13.87 4.45
CA THR A 286 20.35 14.13 3.07
C THR A 286 20.91 12.89 2.35
N ILE A 287 20.62 11.68 2.85
CA ILE A 287 21.04 10.42 2.20
C ILE A 287 20.27 10.21 0.89
N GLY A 288 20.99 9.86 -0.17
CA GLY A 288 20.40 9.54 -1.49
C GLY A 288 19.63 8.21 -1.48
N GLN A 289 18.65 8.08 -2.38
CA GLN A 289 17.70 6.96 -2.40
C GLN A 289 18.37 5.57 -2.43
N ASN A 290 19.37 5.37 -3.29
CA ASN A 290 20.07 4.08 -3.40
C ASN A 290 20.75 3.64 -2.09
N VAL A 291 21.32 4.59 -1.36
CA VAL A 291 21.99 4.32 -0.07
C VAL A 291 20.95 4.03 1.01
N LEU A 292 19.83 4.75 0.99
CA LEU A 292 18.72 4.52 1.92
C LEU A 292 18.13 3.12 1.76
N GLU A 293 17.86 2.69 0.52
CA GLU A 293 17.35 1.36 0.20
C GLU A 293 18.33 0.26 0.65
N SER A 294 19.62 0.44 0.38
CA SER A 294 20.66 -0.49 0.80
C SER A 294 20.76 -0.61 2.33
N MET A 295 20.70 0.52 3.05
CA MET A 295 20.71 0.51 4.51
C MET A 295 19.45 -0.12 5.10
N LEU A 296 18.29 0.09 4.49
CA LEU A 296 17.04 -0.52 4.93
C LEU A 296 17.10 -2.04 4.75
N LEU A 297 17.61 -2.53 3.61
CA LEU A 297 17.80 -3.96 3.37
C LEU A 297 18.75 -4.60 4.39
N MET A 298 19.87 -3.95 4.70
CA MET A 298 20.80 -4.41 5.76
C MET A 298 20.15 -4.47 7.15
N ASN A 299 19.19 -3.58 7.44
CA ASN A 299 18.47 -3.58 8.71
C ASN A 299 17.40 -4.67 8.78
N VAL A 300 16.73 -4.97 7.67
CA VAL A 300 15.75 -6.07 7.58
C VAL A 300 16.47 -7.41 7.68
N GLU A 301 17.56 -7.58 6.93
CA GLU A 301 18.34 -8.82 6.85
C GLU A 301 19.54 -8.82 7.80
N LYS A 302 19.39 -8.23 9.00
CA LYS A 302 20.47 -8.09 9.97
C LYS A 302 21.05 -9.46 10.38
N ASP A 303 20.22 -10.49 10.46
CA ASP A 303 20.64 -11.84 10.83
C ASP A 303 21.51 -12.49 9.75
N ILE A 304 21.22 -12.23 8.47
CA ILE A 304 22.09 -12.65 7.36
C ILE A 304 23.38 -11.84 7.40
N LEU A 305 23.30 -10.52 7.62
CA LEU A 305 24.46 -9.65 7.68
C LEU A 305 25.44 -10.07 8.80
N ASN A 306 24.92 -10.43 9.97
CA ASN A 306 25.73 -10.90 11.10
C ASN A 306 26.42 -12.24 10.84
N LYS A 307 25.91 -13.04 9.89
CA LYS A 307 26.52 -14.30 9.46
C LYS A 307 27.61 -14.12 8.40
N ILE A 308 27.73 -12.94 7.79
CA ILE A 308 28.76 -12.65 6.79
C ILE A 308 30.07 -12.32 7.51
N ASP A 309 31.15 -12.99 7.13
CA ASP A 309 32.48 -12.69 7.66
C ASP A 309 32.94 -11.30 7.19
N SER A 310 33.46 -10.51 8.13
CA SER A 310 33.98 -9.17 7.86
C SER A 310 35.20 -9.24 6.92
N GLU A 311 35.98 -10.31 7.02
CA GLU A 311 37.16 -10.51 6.19
C GLU A 311 36.79 -10.74 4.72
N ASP A 312 35.69 -11.45 4.46
CA ASP A 312 35.16 -11.65 3.10
C ASP A 312 34.69 -10.34 2.47
N ILE A 313 34.11 -9.43 3.27
CA ILE A 313 33.69 -8.10 2.82
C ILE A 313 34.93 -7.28 2.46
N ILE A 314 35.95 -7.28 3.32
CA ILE A 314 37.21 -6.55 3.12
C ILE A 314 37.91 -7.05 1.85
N ASN A 315 38.00 -8.37 1.68
CA ASN A 315 38.62 -9.00 0.51
C ASN A 315 37.89 -8.65 -0.79
N LYS A 316 36.54 -8.71 -0.80
CA LYS A 316 35.74 -8.27 -1.96
C LYS A 316 35.89 -6.79 -2.27
N LEU A 317 36.02 -5.94 -1.26
CA LEU A 317 36.22 -4.50 -1.45
C LEU A 317 37.64 -4.20 -1.99
N GLY A 318 38.64 -4.88 -1.45
CA GLY A 318 40.03 -4.81 -1.88
C GLY A 318 40.23 -5.28 -3.33
N ALA A 319 39.48 -6.29 -3.76
CA ALA A 319 39.51 -6.79 -5.14
C ALA A 319 38.94 -5.79 -6.17
N ARG A 320 38.12 -4.81 -5.76
CA ARG A 320 37.55 -3.80 -6.67
C ARG A 320 38.54 -2.71 -7.08
N SER A 321 39.59 -2.47 -6.31
CA SER A 321 40.63 -1.49 -6.67
C SER A 321 41.96 -1.79 -6.00
N PRO A 322 43.09 -1.69 -6.72
CA PRO A 322 44.43 -1.85 -6.15
C PRO A 322 44.78 -0.77 -5.11
N VAL A 323 44.02 0.33 -5.05
CA VAL A 323 44.15 1.35 -4.00
C VAL A 323 43.49 0.89 -2.70
N PHE A 324 42.29 0.29 -2.78
CA PHE A 324 41.56 -0.21 -1.61
C PHE A 324 42.26 -1.40 -0.96
N GLY A 325 42.80 -2.33 -1.75
CA GLY A 325 43.57 -3.46 -1.21
C GLY A 325 44.78 -3.03 -0.39
N ARG A 326 45.44 -1.92 -0.76
CA ARG A 326 46.60 -1.39 -0.01
C ARG A 326 46.20 -0.68 1.30
N MET A 327 45.02 -0.09 1.38
CA MET A 327 44.56 0.63 2.57
C MET A 327 43.83 -0.25 3.59
N LEU A 328 43.28 -1.39 3.17
CA LEU A 328 42.47 -2.27 4.02
C LEU A 328 43.23 -3.49 4.58
N LEU A 329 44.41 -3.83 4.03
CA LEU A 329 45.27 -4.94 4.46
C LEU A 329 46.47 -4.49 5.32
N CYS A 330 46.45 -3.27 5.85
CA CYS A 330 47.35 -2.79 6.90
C CYS A 330 46.60 -2.82 8.24
#